data_AF-A0AAW9IZI9-F1
#
_entry.id   AF-A0AAW9IZI9-F1
#
_cell.length_a   1.000
_cell.length_b   1.000
_cell.length_c   1.000
_cell.angle_alpha   90.00
_cell.angle_beta   90.00
_cell.angle_gamma   90.00
#
_symmetry.space_group_name_H-M   'P 1'
#
loop_
_entity.id
_entity.type
_entity.pdbx_description
1 polymer ?
#
loop_
_entity_poly.entity_id
_entity_poly.type
_entity_poly.pdbx_seq_one_letter_code
_entity_poly.pdbx_strand_id
1 'polypeptide(L)'
;VKSINAYNDMLENGFTEEQCIKHLWAVSRDNARTPMQWSNSINAGFSNSKPWIGINPNYKYINVEDQINDKESILNFYKDMIRIRKNNPILIYGEYKLILENHDKIYAYIREINEEKFIIITNLSENKAQYK
;
A
#
# COMPACT_ATOMS: atom_id res chain seq x y z
N VAL A 1 -15.57 -15.42 8.59
CA VAL A 1 -15.54 -16.81 8.11
C VAL A 1 -14.10 -17.31 7.92
N LYS A 2 -13.35 -16.93 6.87
CA LYS A 2 -11.97 -17.46 6.68
C LYS A 2 -11.02 -17.28 7.88
N SER A 3 -10.93 -16.07 8.43
CA SER A 3 -10.05 -15.79 9.59
C SER A 3 -10.53 -16.46 10.88
N ILE A 4 -11.84 -16.68 11.03
CA ILE A 4 -12.43 -17.38 12.18
C ILE A 4 -12.14 -18.87 12.10
N ASN A 5 -12.31 -19.48 10.92
CA ASN A 5 -11.98 -20.88 10.71
C ASN A 5 -10.50 -21.12 10.93
N ALA A 6 -9.63 -20.29 10.34
CA ALA A 6 -8.18 -20.38 10.56
C ALA A 6 -7.80 -20.25 12.05
N TYR A 7 -8.45 -19.36 12.80
CA TYR A 7 -8.25 -19.25 14.24
C TYR A 7 -8.60 -20.56 14.97
N ASN A 8 -9.78 -21.11 14.71
CA ASN A 8 -10.26 -22.33 15.35
C ASN A 8 -9.37 -23.54 14.97
N ASP A 9 -9.05 -23.69 13.69
CA ASP A 9 -8.16 -24.75 13.20
C ASP A 9 -6.79 -24.69 13.90
N MET A 10 -6.21 -23.49 14.05
CA MET A 10 -4.94 -23.32 14.75
C MET A 10 -5.05 -23.68 16.25
N LEU A 11 -6.12 -23.28 16.93
CA LEU A 11 -6.33 -23.68 18.32
C LEU A 11 -6.46 -25.20 18.46
N GLU A 12 -7.21 -25.85 17.59
CA GLU A 12 -7.36 -27.31 17.56
C GLU A 12 -6.03 -28.03 17.32
N ASN A 13 -5.12 -27.40 16.57
CA ASN A 13 -3.75 -27.89 16.33
C ASN A 13 -2.75 -27.52 17.45
N GLY A 14 -3.22 -26.99 18.58
CA GLY A 14 -2.39 -26.75 19.77
C GLY A 14 -1.61 -25.44 19.78
N PHE A 15 -1.91 -24.51 18.86
CA PHE A 15 -1.35 -23.16 18.93
C PHE A 15 -2.02 -22.35 20.06
N THR A 16 -1.27 -21.44 20.67
CA THR A 16 -1.84 -20.52 21.67
C THR A 16 -2.67 -19.43 20.99
N GLU A 17 -3.62 -18.84 21.71
CA GLU A 17 -4.41 -17.71 21.21
C GLU A 17 -3.51 -16.58 20.69
N GLU A 18 -2.42 -16.27 21.39
CA GLU A 18 -1.44 -15.26 20.97
C GLU A 18 -0.81 -15.59 19.61
N GLN A 19 -0.41 -16.85 19.39
CA GLN A 19 0.15 -17.29 18.11
C GLN A 19 -0.88 -17.19 16.99
N CYS A 20 -2.13 -17.60 17.26
CA CYS A 20 -3.23 -17.48 16.32
C CYS A 20 -3.50 -16.02 15.93
N ILE A 21 -3.62 -15.13 16.91
CA ILE A 21 -3.87 -13.70 16.68
C ILE A 21 -2.71 -13.05 15.92
N LYS A 22 -1.47 -13.33 16.31
CA LYS A 22 -0.28 -12.79 15.63
C LYS A 22 -0.23 -13.23 14.17
N HIS A 23 -0.56 -14.48 13.89
CA HIS A 23 -0.66 -14.97 12.51
C HIS A 23 -1.76 -14.22 11.74
N LEU A 24 -2.95 -14.09 12.31
CA LEU A 24 -4.09 -13.43 11.67
C LEU A 24 -3.84 -11.95 11.40
N TRP A 25 -3.12 -11.23 12.27
CA TRP A 25 -2.72 -9.84 12.01
C TRP A 25 -1.88 -9.70 10.73
N ALA A 26 -1.08 -10.70 10.37
CA ALA A 26 -0.27 -10.64 9.16
C ALA A 26 -1.07 -10.98 7.88
N VAL A 27 -2.06 -11.87 7.97
CA VAL A 27 -2.68 -12.48 6.77
C VAL A 27 -4.18 -12.23 6.60
N SER A 28 -4.85 -11.69 7.62
CA SER A 28 -6.29 -11.51 7.57
C SER A 28 -6.68 -10.48 6.52
N ARG A 29 -7.67 -10.83 5.68
CA ARG A 29 -8.24 -9.90 4.70
C ARG A 29 -8.96 -8.73 5.36
N ASP A 30 -9.32 -8.86 6.62
CA ASP A 30 -10.02 -7.80 7.36
C ASP A 30 -9.11 -6.58 7.58
N ASN A 31 -7.78 -6.73 7.50
CA ASN A 31 -6.83 -5.61 7.44
C ASN A 31 -7.11 -4.65 6.28
N ALA A 32 -7.63 -5.14 5.16
CA ALA A 32 -7.97 -4.34 3.98
C ALA A 32 -9.45 -3.93 3.92
N ARG A 33 -10.23 -4.19 4.98
CA ARG A 33 -11.68 -3.95 5.04
C ARG A 33 -12.10 -2.99 6.14
N THR A 34 -11.14 -2.47 6.90
CA THR A 34 -11.42 -1.39 7.85
C THR A 34 -12.04 -0.21 7.10
N PRO A 35 -12.93 0.57 7.74
CA PRO A 35 -13.62 1.65 7.05
C PRO A 35 -12.63 2.69 6.49
N MET A 36 -13.03 3.32 5.38
CA MET A 36 -12.24 4.39 4.75
C MET A 36 -12.06 5.57 5.71
N GLN A 37 -10.85 6.14 5.75
CA GLN A 37 -10.48 7.20 6.68
C GLN A 37 -10.60 8.56 5.98
N TRP A 38 -11.79 9.17 6.02
CA TRP A 38 -12.06 10.45 5.35
C TRP A 38 -11.50 11.64 6.12
N SER A 39 -11.65 11.67 7.43
CA SER A 39 -11.18 12.77 8.30
C SER A 39 -10.77 12.28 9.69
N ASN A 40 -10.37 13.18 10.59
CA ASN A 40 -10.07 12.88 11.99
C ASN A 40 -11.32 12.83 12.90
N SER A 41 -12.52 12.98 12.33
CA SER A 41 -13.81 13.00 13.04
C SER A 41 -14.26 11.62 13.55
N ILE A 42 -15.48 11.52 14.10
CA ILE A 42 -16.01 10.23 14.58
C ILE A 42 -15.99 9.17 13.47
N ASN A 43 -15.49 7.97 13.79
CA ASN A 43 -15.30 6.86 12.85
C ASN A 43 -14.59 7.28 11.55
N ALA A 44 -13.64 8.20 11.64
CA ALA A 44 -12.92 8.78 10.51
C ALA A 44 -13.81 9.44 9.44
N GLY A 45 -15.00 9.90 9.79
CA GLY A 45 -15.99 10.45 8.85
C GLY A 45 -16.69 9.39 7.99
N PHE A 46 -16.46 8.10 8.25
CA PHE A 46 -17.11 7.01 7.51
C PHE A 46 -18.60 6.84 7.86
N SER A 47 -18.95 6.99 9.14
CA SER A 47 -20.32 6.83 9.64
C SER A 47 -20.51 7.55 10.96
N ASN A 48 -21.70 8.10 11.19
CA ASN A 48 -22.08 8.63 12.50
C ASN A 48 -22.47 7.52 13.50
N SER A 49 -22.69 6.29 13.02
CA SER A 49 -23.00 5.12 13.84
C SER A 49 -21.81 4.17 13.93
N LYS A 50 -21.87 3.21 14.86
CA LYS A 50 -20.81 2.20 15.02
C LYS A 50 -20.62 1.42 13.70
N PRO A 51 -19.42 1.43 13.09
CA PRO A 51 -19.17 0.67 11.87
C PRO A 51 -19.21 -0.85 12.14
N TRP A 52 -19.45 -1.62 11.08
CA TRP A 52 -19.55 -3.08 11.13
C TRP A 52 -18.25 -3.79 11.53
N ILE A 53 -17.11 -3.10 11.43
CA ILE A 53 -15.78 -3.53 11.88
C ILE A 53 -15.05 -2.33 12.50
N GLY A 54 -14.13 -2.57 13.44
CA GLY A 54 -13.35 -1.52 14.08
C GLY A 54 -12.62 -0.61 13.09
N ILE A 55 -12.58 0.69 13.40
CA ILE A 55 -11.74 1.66 12.68
C ILE A 55 -10.30 1.55 13.17
N ASN A 56 -9.32 1.68 12.27
CA ASN A 56 -7.93 1.71 12.68
C ASN A 56 -7.65 3.01 13.45
N PRO A 57 -7.14 2.97 14.69
CA PRO A 57 -6.92 4.18 15.50
C PRO A 57 -6.01 5.24 14.85
N ASN A 58 -5.21 4.85 13.85
CA ASN A 58 -4.33 5.76 13.12
C ASN A 58 -5.05 6.80 12.26
N TYR A 59 -6.38 6.71 12.09
CA TYR A 59 -7.18 7.65 11.30
C TYR A 59 -7.05 9.12 11.74
N LYS A 60 -6.60 9.36 12.98
CA LYS A 60 -6.31 10.69 13.53
C LYS A 60 -5.16 11.42 12.83
N TYR A 61 -4.26 10.68 12.17
CA TYR A 61 -3.11 11.24 11.45
C TYR A 61 -2.94 10.64 10.05
N ILE A 62 -3.73 9.63 9.67
CA ILE A 62 -3.82 9.10 8.30
C ILE A 62 -5.26 9.24 7.82
N ASN A 63 -5.61 10.31 7.14
CA ASN A 63 -6.94 10.48 6.53
C ASN A 63 -6.89 11.37 5.28
N VAL A 64 -7.97 11.38 4.51
CA VAL A 64 -8.06 12.12 3.24
C VAL A 64 -8.01 13.63 3.46
N GLU A 65 -8.72 14.14 4.47
CA GLU A 65 -8.77 15.57 4.80
C GLU A 65 -7.38 16.16 5.05
N ASP A 66 -6.54 15.46 5.83
CA ASP A 66 -5.16 15.90 6.09
C ASP A 66 -4.29 15.78 4.83
N GLN A 67 -4.45 14.70 4.07
CA GLN A 67 -3.61 14.45 2.88
C GLN A 67 -3.98 15.33 1.67
N ILE A 68 -5.21 15.85 1.57
CA ILE A 68 -5.64 16.58 0.36
C ILE A 68 -4.88 17.90 0.19
N ASN A 69 -4.55 18.57 1.30
CA ASN A 69 -3.88 19.88 1.31
C ASN A 69 -2.35 19.77 1.44
N ASP A 70 -1.85 18.64 1.91
CA ASP A 70 -0.42 18.36 1.97
C ASP A 70 0.11 17.93 0.59
N LYS A 71 0.93 18.78 -0.03
CA LYS A 71 1.52 18.52 -1.35
C LYS A 71 2.46 17.32 -1.38
N GLU A 72 3.06 16.97 -0.25
CA GLU A 72 3.98 15.84 -0.11
C GLU A 72 3.27 14.55 0.35
N SER A 73 1.94 14.58 0.45
CA SER A 73 1.15 13.43 0.88
C SER A 73 1.16 12.28 -0.12
N ILE A 74 0.90 11.08 0.39
CA ILE A 74 0.72 9.88 -0.44
C ILE A 74 -0.43 10.07 -1.44
N LEU A 75 -1.56 10.67 -1.02
CA LEU A 75 -2.68 10.97 -1.91
C LEU A 75 -2.25 11.82 -3.11
N ASN A 76 -1.51 12.91 -2.87
CA ASN A 76 -1.08 13.81 -3.94
C ASN A 76 0.04 13.20 -4.80
N PHE A 77 0.92 12.38 -4.21
CA PHE A 77 1.85 11.54 -4.96
C PHE A 77 1.12 10.64 -5.97
N TYR A 78 0.05 9.94 -5.56
CA TYR A 78 -0.75 9.10 -6.47
C TYR A 78 -1.46 9.92 -7.56
N LYS A 79 -2.02 11.10 -7.25
CA LYS A 79 -2.60 11.99 -8.27
C LYS A 79 -1.58 12.40 -9.32
N ASP A 80 -0.36 12.73 -8.88
CA ASP A 80 0.74 13.10 -9.75
C ASP A 80 1.19 11.93 -10.61
N MET A 81 1.31 10.72 -10.04
CA MET A 81 1.63 9.50 -10.81
C MET A 81 0.57 9.18 -11.87
N ILE A 82 -0.72 9.34 -11.55
CA ILE A 82 -1.82 9.18 -12.52
C ILE A 82 -1.71 10.23 -13.64
N ARG A 83 -1.44 11.49 -13.29
CA ARG A 83 -1.26 12.59 -14.26
C ARG A 83 -0.07 12.32 -15.18
N ILE A 84 1.09 11.95 -14.62
CA ILE A 84 2.30 11.61 -15.35
C ILE A 84 2.00 10.45 -16.30
N ARG A 85 1.39 9.36 -15.82
CA ARG A 85 1.02 8.22 -16.66
C ARG A 85 0.10 8.62 -17.82
N LYS A 86 -0.93 9.44 -17.55
CA LYS A 86 -1.91 9.86 -18.57
C LYS A 86 -1.30 10.73 -19.66
N ASN A 87 -0.34 11.58 -19.30
CA ASN A 87 0.31 12.51 -20.22
C ASN A 87 1.49 11.90 -21.00
N ASN A 88 1.92 10.68 -20.65
CA ASN A 88 3.10 10.04 -21.25
C ASN A 88 2.74 8.65 -21.77
N PRO A 89 2.39 8.51 -23.07
CA PRO A 89 2.04 7.22 -23.69
C PRO A 89 3.09 6.13 -23.51
N ILE A 90 4.37 6.49 -23.36
CA ILE A 90 5.49 5.56 -23.05
C ILE A 90 5.22 4.74 -21.79
N LEU A 91 4.64 5.37 -20.76
CA LEU A 91 4.31 4.68 -19.51
C LEU A 91 3.12 3.72 -19.68
N ILE A 92 2.33 3.87 -20.75
CA ILE A 92 1.21 3.00 -21.09
C ILE A 92 1.67 1.87 -22.01
N TYR A 93 2.27 2.21 -23.16
CA TYR A 93 2.53 1.30 -24.26
C TYR A 93 4.01 0.97 -24.48
N GLY A 94 4.93 1.68 -23.82
CA GLY A 94 6.36 1.45 -23.98
C GLY A 94 6.78 0.05 -23.52
N GLU A 95 7.76 -0.53 -24.21
CA GLU A 95 8.35 -1.82 -23.87
C GLU A 95 8.98 -1.74 -22.48
N TYR A 96 8.80 -2.78 -21.67
CA TYR A 96 9.45 -2.91 -20.37
C TYR A 96 10.80 -3.59 -20.53
N LYS A 97 11.86 -3.01 -19.97
CA LYS A 97 13.20 -3.62 -19.90
C LYS A 97 13.73 -3.54 -18.48
N LEU A 98 13.92 -4.70 -17.84
CA LEU A 98 14.54 -4.77 -16.53
C LEU A 98 16.00 -4.32 -16.62
N ILE A 99 16.45 -3.54 -15.64
CA ILE A 99 17.86 -3.18 -15.44
C ILE A 99 18.23 -3.43 -13.99
N LEU A 100 19.52 -3.56 -13.69
CA LEU A 100 20.00 -3.85 -12.33
C LEU A 100 19.36 -5.10 -11.71
N GLU A 101 19.08 -6.14 -12.51
CA GLU A 101 18.41 -7.38 -12.09
C GLU A 101 19.03 -8.01 -10.83
N ASN A 102 20.36 -7.95 -10.71
CA ASN A 102 21.09 -8.54 -9.59
C ASN A 102 21.27 -7.60 -8.39
N HIS A 103 20.68 -6.40 -8.40
CA HIS A 103 20.79 -5.48 -7.27
C HIS A 103 19.84 -5.91 -6.15
N ASP A 104 20.40 -6.12 -4.96
CA ASP A 104 19.72 -6.59 -3.75
C ASP A 104 18.68 -5.62 -3.15
N LYS A 105 18.67 -4.35 -3.57
CA LYS A 105 17.87 -3.27 -2.96
C LYS A 105 17.16 -2.40 -3.98
N ILE A 106 17.74 -2.20 -5.16
CA ILE A 106 17.20 -1.31 -6.18
C ILE A 106 16.48 -2.15 -7.23
N TYR A 107 15.17 -1.91 -7.35
CA TYR A 107 14.39 -2.36 -8.48
C TYR A 107 14.31 -1.24 -9.51
N ALA A 108 14.87 -1.47 -10.69
CA ALA A 108 14.92 -0.47 -11.75
C ALA A 108 14.54 -1.07 -13.10
N TYR A 109 13.86 -0.28 -13.91
CA TYR A 109 13.46 -0.70 -15.25
C TYR A 109 13.28 0.51 -16.18
N ILE A 110 13.36 0.24 -17.46
CA ILE A 110 13.12 1.21 -18.53
C ILE A 110 11.75 0.97 -19.13
N ARG A 111 11.05 2.06 -19.46
CA ARG A 111 9.93 2.06 -20.40
C ARG A 111 10.37 2.83 -21.64
N GLU A 112 10.38 2.19 -22.80
CA GLU A 112 10.83 2.84 -24.03
C GLU A 112 9.87 2.64 -25.21
N ILE A 113 9.77 3.66 -26.05
CA ILE A 113 9.06 3.61 -27.32
C ILE A 113 9.80 4.51 -28.31
N ASN A 114 10.21 3.96 -29.46
CA ASN A 114 11.08 4.64 -30.42
C ASN A 114 12.37 5.16 -29.73
N GLU A 115 12.65 6.47 -29.82
CA GLU A 115 13.83 7.11 -29.23
C GLU A 115 13.59 7.65 -27.81
N GLU A 116 12.34 7.64 -27.32
CA GLU A 116 12.00 8.20 -26.00
C GLU A 116 12.04 7.12 -24.90
N LYS A 117 12.54 7.51 -23.71
CA LYS A 117 12.77 6.59 -22.59
C LYS A 117 12.39 7.21 -21.24
N PHE A 118 11.78 6.38 -20.39
CA PHE A 118 11.66 6.62 -18.95
C PHE A 118 12.50 5.59 -18.20
N ILE A 119 13.28 6.06 -17.23
CA ILE A 119 13.99 5.19 -16.27
C ILE A 119 13.25 5.29 -14.94
N ILE A 120 12.79 4.16 -14.42
CA ILE A 120 12.11 4.06 -13.14
C ILE A 120 13.05 3.35 -12.18
N ILE A 121 13.28 3.96 -11.02
CA ILE A 121 14.21 3.46 -10.00
C ILE A 121 13.50 3.50 -8.66
N THR A 122 13.46 2.36 -7.95
CA THR A 122 12.84 2.23 -6.63
C THR A 122 13.79 1.52 -5.68
N ASN A 123 14.10 2.16 -4.55
CA ASN A 123 14.78 1.50 -3.45
C ASN A 123 13.72 0.74 -2.63
N LEU A 124 13.75 -0.59 -2.68
CA LEU A 124 12.85 -1.48 -1.93
C LEU A 124 13.39 -1.84 -0.54
N SER A 125 14.36 -1.07 -0.04
CA SER A 125 14.95 -1.25 1.29
C SER A 125 14.87 0.01 2.14
N GLU A 126 14.98 -0.15 3.45
CA GLU A 126 15.02 0.95 4.42
C GLU A 126 16.38 1.67 4.45
N ASN A 127 17.41 1.09 3.82
CA ASN A 127 18.76 1.60 3.85
C ASN A 127 19.09 2.40 2.58
N LYS A 128 20.01 3.37 2.69
CA LYS A 128 20.57 4.03 1.52
C LYS A 128 21.18 2.99 0.57
N ALA A 129 20.89 3.11 -0.72
CA ALA A 129 21.40 2.26 -1.77
C ALA A 129 22.11 3.10 -2.84
N GLN A 130 23.08 2.50 -3.53
CA GLN A 130 23.82 3.12 -4.63
C GLN A 130 23.82 2.17 -5.81
N TYR A 131 23.41 2.64 -6.98
CA TYR A 131 23.61 1.94 -8.24
C TYR A 131 24.74 2.64 -9.00
N LYS A 132 25.73 1.87 -9.44
CA LYS A 132 26.82 2.33 -10.31
C LYS A 132 26.50 1.99 -11.75
#